data_AF-J0YMX0-F1
#
_entry.id   AF-J0YMX0-F1
#
_cell.length_a   1.000
_cell.length_b   1.000
_cell.length_c   1.000
_cell.angle_alpha   90.00
_cell.angle_beta   90.00
_cell.angle_gamma   90.00
#
_symmetry.space_group_name_H-M   'P 1'
#
loop_
_entity.id
_entity.type
_entity.pdbx_description
1 polymer ?
#
loop_
_entity_poly.entity_id
_entity_poly.type
_entity_poly.pdbx_seq_one_letter_code
_entity_poly.pdbx_strand_id
1 'polypeptide(L)'
;NEKGETDYTNVTFGGKEKGLTALHNVADGNISSGSTDAIAGGQLYSLNSTISTYLGGGTKYENGVWTAPDFKVQKFNKDGNTEEQIYHNVADAFAEVSTSITAVHNEVNNQISQVVSDSLVKQEKETDRITIGKEVLGTEINISDKNKGDRILSGVKTAVNDNEAVNKAQLDQSLEKLSNSLQSEDSAVVLYDKKDGKIDYTSVTFGKGPNAAPVALHNVADGTIAKGSHDVINGNQINTLSQDVAKFLGGDTGFDKGVFTGPSYKLSEVSKEGKVTDKSFTDVGGAFVGLDENIKNVNQRIKEVSQGVAQDSLSWSKADNAFSAQHGEGEERKASKITHILAGNIASGSTDAVTGGQLYTMNEQLGTYFGGGAGYNKEGGWVAPNFKVNTVSKDGSQVEEQSYDNVAQAFEGVGNSFTNIHNEVTNAVTDINNHINNIVSDSLVKQDDTTKVIKIGAEKGGTSINIANSGDAARTLSG
;
A
#
# COMPACT_ATOMS: atom_id res chain seq x y z
N ASN A 1 -36.42 173.19 36.09
CA ASN A 1 -36.50 172.64 37.47
C ASN A 1 -37.25 173.63 38.37
N GLU A 2 -37.56 173.29 39.63
CA GLU A 2 -38.27 174.17 40.59
C GLU A 2 -37.54 175.49 40.95
N LYS A 3 -36.42 175.81 40.28
CA LYS A 3 -35.67 177.07 40.43
C LYS A 3 -35.71 177.97 39.17
N GLY A 4 -36.42 177.59 38.11
CA GLY A 4 -36.57 178.41 36.89
C GLY A 4 -35.47 178.21 35.83
N GLU A 5 -34.54 177.28 36.00
CA GLU A 5 -33.56 176.91 34.96
C GLU A 5 -34.06 175.70 34.14
N THR A 6 -33.81 175.70 32.84
CA THR A 6 -34.17 174.60 31.94
C THR A 6 -33.33 173.35 32.28
N ASP A 7 -34.01 172.23 32.61
CA ASP A 7 -33.35 170.93 32.82
C ASP A 7 -33.30 170.20 31.47
N TYR A 8 -32.08 170.03 30.94
CA TYR A 8 -31.84 169.40 29.65
C TYR A 8 -31.65 167.87 29.74
N THR A 9 -31.74 167.30 30.94
CA THR A 9 -31.51 165.86 31.15
C THR A 9 -32.79 165.03 31.13
N ASN A 10 -33.95 165.68 31.30
CA ASN A 10 -35.24 165.00 31.34
C ASN A 10 -36.32 165.79 30.60
N VAL A 11 -37.05 165.08 29.73
CA VAL A 11 -38.29 165.55 29.14
C VAL A 11 -39.41 164.64 29.63
N THR A 12 -40.40 165.22 30.33
CA THR A 12 -41.61 164.50 30.74
C THR A 12 -42.75 164.92 29.82
N PHE A 13 -43.32 163.98 29.07
CA PHE A 13 -44.47 164.23 28.22
C PHE A 13 -45.79 163.94 28.99
N GLY A 14 -46.74 164.88 28.99
CA GLY A 14 -48.07 164.78 29.62
C GLY A 14 -48.33 165.77 30.78
N GLY A 15 -49.57 166.25 30.93
CA GLY A 15 -50.04 167.20 31.97
C GLY A 15 -50.83 166.55 33.11
N LYS A 16 -51.37 167.35 34.06
CA LYS A 16 -51.97 166.91 35.36
C LYS A 16 -53.11 165.88 35.26
N GLU A 17 -53.73 165.71 34.08
CA GLU A 17 -54.59 164.57 33.75
C GLU A 17 -53.80 163.57 32.88
N LYS A 18 -53.50 162.40 33.47
CA LYS A 18 -52.51 161.42 33.00
C LYS A 18 -52.92 160.69 31.71
N GLY A 19 -52.74 161.33 30.55
CA GLY A 19 -52.73 160.66 29.25
C GLY A 19 -51.30 160.37 28.76
N LEU A 20 -51.05 159.17 28.22
CA LEU A 20 -49.81 158.87 27.50
C LEU A 20 -49.71 159.77 26.27
N THR A 21 -48.54 160.37 26.08
CA THR A 21 -48.26 161.20 24.90
C THR A 21 -47.45 160.38 23.91
N ALA A 22 -47.97 160.22 22.68
CA ALA A 22 -47.22 159.60 21.61
C ALA A 22 -46.15 160.58 21.10
N LEU A 23 -44.91 160.10 20.97
CA LEU A 23 -43.82 160.87 20.37
C LEU A 23 -43.74 160.52 18.89
N HIS A 24 -44.13 161.45 18.03
CA HIS A 24 -44.08 161.29 16.57
C HIS A 24 -42.91 162.07 15.96
N ASN A 25 -42.52 161.71 14.74
CA ASN A 25 -41.48 162.38 13.96
C ASN A 25 -40.06 162.27 14.57
N VAL A 26 -39.79 161.16 15.26
CA VAL A 26 -38.45 160.80 15.76
C VAL A 26 -37.63 160.24 14.60
N ALA A 27 -36.46 160.80 14.34
CA ALA A 27 -35.51 160.24 13.37
C ALA A 27 -34.95 158.91 13.87
N ASP A 28 -34.50 158.05 12.96
CA ASP A 28 -33.85 156.79 13.32
C ASP A 28 -32.65 157.04 14.24
N GLY A 29 -32.67 156.44 15.44
CA GLY A 29 -31.59 156.52 16.41
C GLY A 29 -30.40 155.65 16.01
N ASN A 30 -29.19 155.97 16.46
CA ASN A 30 -28.04 155.12 16.15
C ASN A 30 -28.13 153.77 16.87
N ILE A 31 -28.12 152.65 16.13
CA ILE A 31 -28.12 151.29 16.70
C ILE A 31 -26.66 150.82 16.82
N SER A 32 -25.99 151.28 17.87
CA SER A 32 -24.64 150.87 18.25
C SER A 32 -24.54 150.63 19.75
N SER A 33 -23.53 149.87 20.21
CA SER A 33 -23.33 149.69 21.65
C SER A 33 -23.06 151.05 22.33
N GLY A 34 -23.72 151.30 23.47
CA GLY A 34 -23.62 152.55 24.21
C GLY A 34 -24.47 153.72 23.70
N SER A 35 -25.25 153.54 22.62
CA SER A 35 -26.19 154.56 22.15
C SER A 35 -27.28 154.82 23.19
N THR A 36 -27.55 156.10 23.47
CA THR A 36 -28.68 156.56 24.30
C THR A 36 -29.81 157.14 23.45
N ASP A 37 -29.72 157.01 22.12
CA ASP A 37 -30.73 157.51 21.21
C ASP A 37 -32.06 156.75 21.38
N ALA A 38 -33.18 157.45 21.27
CA ALA A 38 -34.48 156.82 21.19
C ALA A 38 -34.61 156.06 19.86
N ILE A 39 -35.03 154.80 19.93
CA ILE A 39 -35.24 153.98 18.72
C ILE A 39 -36.63 154.27 18.16
N ALA A 40 -36.69 154.61 16.86
CA ALA A 40 -37.96 154.77 16.15
C ALA A 40 -38.60 153.40 15.89
N GLY A 41 -39.94 153.33 15.91
CA GLY A 41 -40.67 152.07 15.69
C GLY A 41 -40.32 151.35 14.38
N GLY A 42 -39.94 152.11 13.34
CA GLY A 42 -39.48 151.55 12.06
C GLY A 42 -38.18 150.75 12.16
N GLN A 43 -37.27 151.13 13.06
CA GLN A 43 -36.00 150.42 13.25
C GLN A 43 -36.20 149.09 14.00
N LEU A 44 -37.07 149.08 15.02
CA LEU A 44 -37.44 147.86 15.71
C LEU A 44 -38.19 146.90 14.78
N TYR A 45 -39.04 147.44 13.90
CA TYR A 45 -39.72 146.66 12.85
C TYR A 45 -38.72 146.05 11.85
N SER A 46 -37.72 146.83 11.40
CA SER A 46 -36.67 146.37 10.48
C SER A 46 -35.81 145.25 11.10
N LEU A 47 -35.42 145.39 12.38
CA LEU A 47 -34.68 144.37 13.12
C LEU A 47 -35.47 143.05 13.21
N ASN A 48 -36.72 143.12 13.66
CA ASN A 48 -37.56 141.93 13.78
C ASN A 48 -37.88 141.30 12.42
N SER A 49 -38.09 142.11 11.38
CA SER A 49 -38.23 141.63 9.99
C SER A 49 -36.98 140.86 9.55
N THR A 50 -35.78 141.36 9.87
CA THR A 50 -34.51 140.69 9.55
C THR A 50 -34.38 139.37 10.31
N ILE A 51 -34.66 139.35 11.63
CA ILE A 51 -34.60 138.13 12.45
C ILE A 51 -35.55 137.04 11.91
N SER A 52 -36.73 137.42 11.39
CA SER A 52 -37.67 136.45 10.80
C SER A 52 -37.09 135.73 9.58
N THR A 53 -36.25 136.40 8.78
CA THR A 53 -35.57 135.77 7.64
C THR A 53 -34.51 134.75 8.06
N TYR A 54 -33.88 134.93 9.22
CA TYR A 54 -32.85 134.02 9.72
C TYR A 54 -33.40 132.77 10.39
N LEU A 55 -34.57 132.87 11.05
CA LEU A 55 -35.20 131.71 11.67
C LEU A 55 -35.77 130.73 10.64
N GLY A 56 -36.16 131.20 9.45
CA GLY A 56 -36.72 130.32 8.42
C GLY A 56 -38.04 129.67 8.87
N GLY A 57 -38.39 128.51 8.31
CA GLY A 57 -39.60 127.77 8.70
C GLY A 57 -40.93 128.52 8.52
N GLY A 58 -40.99 129.56 7.67
CA GLY A 58 -42.19 130.38 7.55
C GLY A 58 -42.41 131.40 8.68
N THR A 59 -41.41 131.63 9.54
CA THR A 59 -41.42 132.70 10.56
C THR A 59 -41.67 134.05 9.88
N LYS A 60 -42.55 134.86 10.48
CA LYS A 60 -42.87 136.22 10.01
C LYS A 60 -42.97 137.19 11.18
N TYR A 61 -42.69 138.46 10.92
CA TYR A 61 -42.98 139.56 11.84
C TYR A 61 -43.81 140.63 11.12
N GLU A 62 -45.12 140.65 11.40
CA GLU A 62 -46.08 141.54 10.74
C GLU A 62 -46.93 142.25 11.80
N ASN A 63 -47.18 143.55 11.62
CA ASN A 63 -47.99 144.38 12.53
C ASN A 63 -47.59 144.31 14.02
N GLY A 64 -46.31 144.10 14.30
CA GLY A 64 -45.79 144.02 15.67
C GLY A 64 -45.91 142.64 16.33
N VAL A 65 -46.40 141.61 15.62
CA VAL A 65 -46.62 140.26 16.14
C VAL A 65 -45.75 139.24 15.39
N TRP A 66 -45.18 138.29 16.15
CA TRP A 66 -44.40 137.17 15.62
C TRP A 66 -45.30 135.99 15.24
N THR A 67 -45.02 135.38 14.08
CA THR A 67 -45.46 134.02 13.75
C THR A 67 -44.28 133.07 13.97
N ALA A 68 -44.47 132.02 14.76
CA ALA A 68 -43.42 131.03 15.05
C ALA A 68 -42.99 130.25 13.78
N PRO A 69 -41.75 129.73 13.72
CA PRO A 69 -41.35 128.84 12.63
C PRO A 69 -42.09 127.51 12.69
N ASP A 70 -42.16 126.85 11.54
CA ASP A 70 -42.50 125.45 11.33
C ASP A 70 -41.33 124.76 10.60
N PHE A 71 -40.50 124.03 11.34
CA PHE A 71 -39.45 123.18 10.78
C PHE A 71 -39.98 121.78 10.55
N LYS A 72 -40.07 121.37 9.28
CA LYS A 72 -40.43 120.00 8.89
C LYS A 72 -39.18 119.12 8.93
N VAL A 73 -39.15 118.12 9.81
CA VAL A 73 -38.06 117.16 9.96
C VAL A 73 -38.59 115.74 9.71
N GLN A 74 -37.88 114.97 8.88
CA GLN A 74 -38.13 113.55 8.66
C GLN A 74 -37.51 112.74 9.81
N LYS A 75 -38.36 112.10 10.60
CA LYS A 75 -37.99 111.24 11.72
C LYS A 75 -37.84 109.80 11.26
N PHE A 76 -36.72 109.18 11.60
CA PHE A 76 -36.51 107.75 11.38
C PHE A 76 -36.85 106.96 12.64
N ASN A 77 -37.74 105.97 12.52
CA ASN A 77 -37.98 105.03 13.60
C ASN A 77 -36.96 103.89 13.60
N LYS A 78 -36.98 103.09 14.67
CA LYS A 78 -36.11 101.92 14.90
C LYS A 78 -36.21 100.81 13.85
N ASP A 79 -37.23 100.84 13.00
CA ASP A 79 -37.46 99.86 11.93
C ASP A 79 -37.14 100.44 10.54
N GLY A 80 -36.49 101.62 10.49
CA GLY A 80 -36.09 102.28 9.24
C GLY A 80 -37.19 103.04 8.52
N ASN A 81 -38.40 103.14 9.08
CA ASN A 81 -39.51 103.89 8.47
C ASN A 81 -39.44 105.39 8.82
N THR A 82 -39.95 106.22 7.92
CA THR A 82 -39.90 107.69 8.04
C THR A 82 -41.26 108.32 8.32
N GLU A 83 -41.30 109.32 9.20
CA GLU A 83 -42.48 110.15 9.49
C GLU A 83 -42.09 111.64 9.50
N GLU A 84 -42.87 112.52 8.84
CA GLU A 84 -42.63 113.97 8.89
C GLU A 84 -43.25 114.57 10.16
N GLN A 85 -42.44 115.28 10.94
CA GLN A 85 -42.89 115.98 12.15
C GLN A 85 -42.51 117.47 12.08
N ILE A 86 -43.38 118.33 12.62
CA ILE A 86 -43.20 119.79 12.61
C ILE A 86 -42.73 120.25 14.00
N TYR A 87 -41.70 121.11 14.03
CA TYR A 87 -41.13 121.69 15.24
C TYR A 87 -41.13 123.21 15.18
N HIS A 88 -41.46 123.87 16.29
CA HIS A 88 -41.63 125.33 16.34
C HIS A 88 -40.42 126.11 16.85
N ASN A 89 -39.31 125.42 17.09
CA ASN A 89 -38.03 126.04 17.44
C ASN A 89 -36.87 125.19 16.91
N VAL A 90 -35.70 125.82 16.80
CA VAL A 90 -34.50 125.19 16.23
C VAL A 90 -33.98 124.05 17.12
N ALA A 91 -34.05 124.21 18.45
CA ALA A 91 -33.49 123.22 19.39
C ALA A 91 -34.17 121.85 19.25
N ASP A 92 -35.51 121.83 19.20
CA ASP A 92 -36.28 120.60 19.10
C ASP A 92 -36.10 119.93 17.71
N ALA A 93 -36.07 120.74 16.64
CA ALA A 93 -35.83 120.23 15.28
C ALA A 93 -34.47 119.53 15.16
N PHE A 94 -33.40 120.14 15.70
CA PHE A 94 -32.06 119.56 15.69
C PHE A 94 -31.92 118.36 16.64
N ALA A 95 -32.63 118.35 17.77
CA ALA A 95 -32.66 117.19 18.67
C ALA A 95 -33.27 115.95 17.98
N GLU A 96 -34.32 116.13 17.17
CA GLU A 96 -34.89 115.02 16.40
C GLU A 96 -33.96 114.55 15.29
N VAL A 97 -33.25 115.45 14.59
CA VAL A 97 -32.23 115.07 13.61
C VAL A 97 -31.15 114.18 14.26
N SER A 98 -30.67 114.54 15.45
CA SER A 98 -29.69 113.72 16.18
C SER A 98 -30.23 112.33 16.56
N THR A 99 -31.49 112.26 16.98
CA THR A 99 -32.17 110.98 17.29
C THR A 99 -32.30 110.10 16.04
N SER A 100 -32.70 110.70 14.92
CA SER A 100 -32.82 110.02 13.63
C SER A 100 -31.49 109.48 13.10
N ILE A 101 -30.40 110.24 13.24
CA ILE A 101 -29.04 109.77 12.88
C ILE A 101 -28.65 108.54 13.73
N THR A 102 -29.02 108.52 15.01
CA THR A 102 -28.75 107.38 15.91
C THR A 102 -29.55 106.14 15.49
N ALA A 103 -30.82 106.30 15.11
CA ALA A 103 -31.65 105.21 14.61
C ALA A 103 -31.07 104.58 13.34
N VAL A 104 -30.62 105.39 12.38
CA VAL A 104 -29.97 104.92 11.15
C VAL A 104 -28.66 104.18 11.47
N HIS A 105 -27.83 104.69 12.38
CA HIS A 105 -26.58 104.01 12.78
C HIS A 105 -26.84 102.60 13.33
N ASN A 106 -27.87 102.44 14.17
CA ASN A 106 -28.21 101.16 14.78
C ASN A 106 -28.72 100.15 13.74
N GLU A 107 -29.59 100.57 12.81
CA GLU A 107 -30.12 99.68 11.76
C GLU A 107 -29.00 99.18 10.83
N VAL A 108 -28.07 100.06 10.44
CA VAL A 108 -26.90 99.67 9.63
C VAL A 108 -26.05 98.62 10.36
N ASN A 109 -25.77 98.80 11.65
CA ASN A 109 -25.00 97.81 12.43
C ASN A 109 -25.74 96.46 12.58
N ASN A 110 -27.06 96.48 12.72
CA ASN A 110 -27.88 95.26 12.79
C ASN A 110 -27.82 94.47 11.49
N GLN A 111 -28.01 95.12 10.34
CA GLN A 111 -27.95 94.49 9.02
C GLN A 111 -26.55 93.92 8.73
N ILE A 112 -25.48 94.64 9.07
CA ILE A 112 -24.11 94.14 8.93
C ILE A 112 -23.90 92.88 9.78
N SER A 113 -24.42 92.87 11.01
CA SER A 113 -24.30 91.72 11.91
C SER A 113 -25.03 90.48 11.38
N GLN A 114 -26.20 90.66 10.75
CA GLN A 114 -26.95 89.58 10.10
C GLN A 114 -26.20 88.99 8.88
N VAL A 115 -25.61 89.84 8.04
CA VAL A 115 -24.81 89.36 6.89
C VAL A 115 -23.60 88.54 7.35
N VAL A 116 -22.99 88.90 8.49
CA VAL A 116 -21.88 88.13 9.08
C VAL A 116 -22.38 86.82 9.71
N SER A 117 -23.57 86.80 10.32
CA SER A 117 -24.15 85.57 10.89
C SER A 117 -24.55 84.56 9.82
N ASP A 118 -25.01 85.01 8.66
CA ASP A 118 -25.60 84.13 7.66
C ASP A 118 -24.57 83.57 6.65
N SER A 119 -23.29 83.93 6.80
CA SER A 119 -22.24 83.40 5.92
C SER A 119 -22.07 81.88 6.08
N LEU A 120 -22.21 81.13 4.99
CA LEU A 120 -21.98 79.68 4.98
C LEU A 120 -20.49 79.32 5.03
N VAL A 121 -19.61 80.24 4.67
CA VAL A 121 -18.15 80.04 4.72
C VAL A 121 -17.58 81.00 5.75
N LYS A 122 -17.04 80.45 6.84
CA LYS A 122 -16.51 81.25 7.95
C LYS A 122 -15.13 80.75 8.33
N GLN A 123 -14.19 81.68 8.48
CA GLN A 123 -12.94 81.42 9.17
C GLN A 123 -13.15 81.62 10.67
N GLU A 124 -12.91 80.57 11.45
CA GLU A 124 -12.90 80.62 12.90
C GLU A 124 -11.68 81.43 13.37
N LYS A 125 -11.90 82.53 14.11
CA LYS A 125 -10.83 83.45 14.54
C LYS A 125 -9.78 82.81 15.46
N GLU A 126 -10.14 81.75 16.19
CA GLU A 126 -9.25 81.11 17.18
C GLU A 126 -8.40 80.00 16.57
N THR A 127 -8.89 79.33 15.53
CA THR A 127 -8.26 78.13 14.94
C THR A 127 -7.79 78.34 13.51
N ASP A 128 -8.08 79.51 12.93
CA ASP A 128 -7.95 79.85 11.51
C ASP A 128 -8.67 78.88 10.56
N ARG A 129 -9.54 78.02 11.09
CA ARG A 129 -10.23 76.98 10.33
C ARG A 129 -11.33 77.57 9.48
N ILE A 130 -11.30 77.29 8.19
CA ILE A 130 -12.43 77.57 7.30
C ILE A 130 -13.46 76.46 7.48
N THR A 131 -14.66 76.86 7.87
CA THR A 131 -15.81 75.96 8.01
C THR A 131 -16.84 76.27 6.94
N ILE A 132 -17.52 75.22 6.48
CA ILE A 132 -18.61 75.32 5.49
C ILE A 132 -19.87 74.78 6.16
N GLY A 133 -20.88 75.64 6.33
CA GLY A 133 -22.20 75.27 6.85
C GLY A 133 -22.25 74.87 8.33
N LYS A 134 -21.22 75.17 9.14
CA LYS A 134 -21.13 74.71 10.55
C LYS A 134 -22.30 75.14 11.44
N GLU A 135 -22.84 76.34 11.23
CA GLU A 135 -23.86 76.96 12.10
C GLU A 135 -25.30 76.77 11.60
N VAL A 136 -25.49 76.04 10.50
CA VAL A 136 -26.80 75.80 9.88
C VAL A 136 -27.07 74.30 9.75
N LEU A 137 -28.35 73.94 9.64
CA LEU A 137 -28.76 72.57 9.32
C LEU A 137 -28.57 72.28 7.83
N GLY A 138 -28.27 71.03 7.49
CA GLY A 138 -28.12 70.54 6.11
C GLY A 138 -27.44 69.18 6.09
N THR A 139 -27.71 68.37 5.05
CA THR A 139 -27.13 67.02 4.90
C THR A 139 -26.18 66.89 3.71
N GLU A 140 -26.10 67.90 2.85
CA GLU A 140 -25.34 67.85 1.60
C GLU A 140 -24.64 69.17 1.32
N ILE A 141 -23.34 69.08 0.95
CA ILE A 141 -22.61 70.15 0.27
C ILE A 141 -22.46 69.71 -1.19
N ASN A 142 -23.30 70.24 -2.07
CA ASN A 142 -23.26 69.91 -3.48
C ASN A 142 -22.28 70.84 -4.23
N ILE A 143 -21.23 70.26 -4.80
CA ILE A 143 -20.20 70.99 -5.56
C ILE A 143 -20.31 70.79 -7.07
N SER A 144 -21.42 70.24 -7.56
CA SER A 144 -21.61 70.04 -9.00
C SER A 144 -21.61 71.37 -9.76
N ASP A 145 -21.26 71.35 -11.04
CA ASP A 145 -21.44 72.53 -11.87
C ASP A 145 -22.94 72.77 -12.21
N LYS A 146 -23.22 73.86 -12.96
CA LYS A 146 -24.58 74.23 -13.35
C LYS A 146 -25.30 73.16 -14.20
N ASN A 147 -24.57 72.22 -14.79
CA ASN A 147 -25.08 71.13 -15.62
C ASN A 147 -25.10 69.80 -14.87
N LYS A 148 -24.87 69.80 -13.54
CA LYS A 148 -24.69 68.59 -12.70
C LYS A 148 -23.44 67.76 -13.05
N GLY A 149 -22.43 68.39 -13.65
CA GLY A 149 -21.14 67.75 -13.89
C GLY A 149 -20.29 67.67 -12.62
N ASP A 150 -19.55 66.57 -12.48
CA ASP A 150 -18.62 66.34 -11.38
C ASP A 150 -17.47 67.37 -11.39
N ARG A 151 -17.01 67.77 -10.21
CA ARG A 151 -15.84 68.64 -10.03
C ARG A 151 -14.71 67.93 -9.31
N ILE A 152 -13.48 68.34 -9.63
CA ILE A 152 -12.29 67.90 -8.92
C ILE A 152 -12.14 68.75 -7.64
N LEU A 153 -12.12 68.09 -6.49
CA LEU A 153 -11.70 68.69 -5.23
C LEU A 153 -10.19 68.46 -5.04
N SER A 154 -9.37 69.42 -5.44
CA SER A 154 -7.90 69.37 -5.31
C SER A 154 -7.41 69.98 -4.00
N GLY A 155 -6.20 69.59 -3.55
CA GLY A 155 -5.62 70.09 -2.30
C GLY A 155 -6.06 69.32 -1.05
N VAL A 156 -6.75 68.18 -1.21
CA VAL A 156 -7.12 67.28 -0.11
C VAL A 156 -5.86 66.62 0.46
N LYS A 157 -5.49 67.03 1.67
CA LYS A 157 -4.40 66.43 2.45
C LYS A 157 -4.75 64.97 2.78
N THR A 158 -3.72 64.14 2.95
CA THR A 158 -3.86 62.78 3.47
C THR A 158 -4.69 62.76 4.75
N ALA A 159 -5.80 62.01 4.74
CA ALA A 159 -6.64 61.77 5.91
C ALA A 159 -5.86 61.04 7.02
N VAL A 160 -5.99 61.53 8.24
CA VAL A 160 -5.45 60.96 9.48
C VAL A 160 -6.58 60.43 10.36
N ASN A 161 -7.75 61.06 10.33
CA ASN A 161 -8.93 60.67 11.11
C ASN A 161 -10.00 60.00 10.23
N ASP A 162 -10.85 59.16 10.84
CA ASP A 162 -11.87 58.37 10.13
C ASP A 162 -12.98 59.22 9.46
N ASN A 163 -13.10 60.49 9.83
CA ASN A 163 -14.10 61.44 9.31
C ASN A 163 -13.53 62.47 8.33
N GLU A 164 -12.36 62.20 7.75
CA GLU A 164 -11.71 63.04 6.75
C GLU A 164 -11.84 62.43 5.35
N ALA A 165 -11.82 63.28 4.31
CA ALA A 165 -11.83 62.80 2.94
C ALA A 165 -10.49 62.16 2.58
N VAL A 166 -10.52 60.94 2.02
CA VAL A 166 -9.33 60.27 1.50
C VAL A 166 -8.96 60.83 0.13
N ASN A 167 -7.66 61.05 -0.10
CA ASN A 167 -7.17 61.41 -1.43
C ASN A 167 -6.81 60.17 -2.26
N LYS A 168 -6.64 60.35 -3.58
CA LYS A 168 -6.33 59.24 -4.50
C LYS A 168 -5.04 58.50 -4.12
N ALA A 169 -4.01 59.21 -3.66
CA ALA A 169 -2.73 58.61 -3.29
C ALA A 169 -2.87 57.63 -2.12
N GLN A 170 -3.70 57.93 -1.12
CA GLN A 170 -4.00 57.02 -0.01
C GLN A 170 -4.67 55.72 -0.49
N LEU A 171 -5.63 55.84 -1.42
CA LEU A 171 -6.32 54.70 -1.99
C LEU A 171 -5.36 53.81 -2.79
N ASP A 172 -4.58 54.40 -3.69
CA ASP A 172 -3.62 53.67 -4.53
C ASP A 172 -2.59 52.92 -3.67
N GLN A 173 -2.02 53.57 -2.64
CA GLN A 173 -1.07 52.94 -1.72
C GLN A 173 -1.69 51.77 -0.93
N SER A 174 -2.97 51.89 -0.54
CA SER A 174 -3.66 50.83 0.18
C SER A 174 -3.91 49.61 -0.72
N LEU A 175 -4.29 49.85 -1.98
CA LEU A 175 -4.46 48.80 -2.98
C LEU A 175 -3.14 48.12 -3.34
N GLU A 176 -2.05 48.89 -3.48
CA GLU A 176 -0.72 48.36 -3.73
C GLU A 176 -0.25 47.47 -2.58
N LYS A 177 -0.41 47.91 -1.32
CA LYS A 177 -0.10 47.10 -0.13
C LYS A 177 -0.88 45.80 -0.10
N LEU A 178 -2.18 45.83 -0.40
CA LEU A 178 -3.01 44.63 -0.48
C LEU A 178 -2.54 43.67 -1.58
N SER A 179 -2.29 44.19 -2.79
CA SER A 179 -1.80 43.41 -3.93
C SER A 179 -0.46 42.73 -3.61
N ASN A 180 0.48 43.48 -3.04
CA ASN A 180 1.79 42.96 -2.65
C ASN A 180 1.67 41.90 -1.55
N SER A 181 0.76 42.08 -0.59
CA SER A 181 0.51 41.08 0.46
C SER A 181 -0.05 39.77 -0.09
N LEU A 182 -0.88 39.81 -1.13
CA LEU A 182 -1.45 38.60 -1.74
C LEU A 182 -0.43 37.84 -2.61
N GLN A 183 0.55 38.55 -3.15
CA GLN A 183 1.60 38.01 -4.03
C GLN A 183 2.94 37.78 -3.31
N SER A 184 3.01 38.03 -1.99
CA SER A 184 4.27 37.96 -1.25
C SER A 184 4.75 36.51 -1.04
N GLU A 185 6.01 36.38 -0.64
CA GLU A 185 6.59 35.09 -0.28
C GLU A 185 5.98 34.49 0.99
N ASP A 186 5.36 35.33 1.83
CA ASP A 186 4.72 34.94 3.08
C ASP A 186 3.26 34.47 2.88
N SER A 187 2.75 34.51 1.65
CA SER A 187 1.39 34.08 1.34
C SER A 187 1.27 32.55 1.43
N ALA A 188 0.41 32.06 2.34
CA ALA A 188 0.19 30.63 2.59
C ALA A 188 -0.75 29.96 1.55
N VAL A 189 -0.68 30.40 0.30
CA VAL A 189 -1.55 29.90 -0.79
C VAL A 189 -0.80 28.88 -1.65
N VAL A 190 -1.49 27.80 -2.03
CA VAL A 190 -1.01 26.88 -3.07
C VAL A 190 -1.51 27.40 -4.41
N LEU A 191 -0.60 27.59 -5.35
CA LEU A 191 -0.89 28.13 -6.68
C LEU A 191 -0.62 27.08 -7.75
N TYR A 192 -1.38 27.17 -8.83
CA TYR A 192 -1.04 26.51 -10.08
C TYR A 192 0.23 27.11 -10.68
N ASP A 193 0.98 26.26 -11.38
CA ASP A 193 2.18 26.69 -12.08
C ASP A 193 1.82 27.64 -13.23
N LYS A 194 2.81 28.42 -13.68
CA LYS A 194 2.66 29.27 -14.87
C LYS A 194 3.54 28.75 -16.01
N LYS A 195 2.96 28.69 -17.20
CA LYS A 195 3.66 28.35 -18.44
C LYS A 195 3.44 29.47 -19.47
N ASP A 196 4.52 30.03 -19.99
CA ASP A 196 4.50 31.16 -20.94
C ASP A 196 3.65 32.35 -20.45
N GLY A 197 3.71 32.64 -19.15
CA GLY A 197 2.96 33.73 -18.51
C GLY A 197 1.47 33.44 -18.25
N LYS A 198 0.94 32.28 -18.65
CA LYS A 198 -0.44 31.83 -18.38
C LYS A 198 -0.49 30.81 -17.25
N ILE A 199 -1.62 30.76 -16.54
CA ILE A 199 -1.86 29.75 -15.50
C ILE A 199 -2.03 28.39 -16.16
N ASP A 200 -1.30 27.38 -15.67
CA ASP A 200 -1.39 25.99 -16.07
C ASP A 200 -2.16 25.18 -15.02
N TYR A 201 -3.45 24.96 -15.27
CA TYR A 201 -4.34 24.22 -14.36
C TYR A 201 -4.03 22.72 -14.26
N THR A 202 -3.03 22.22 -14.98
CA THR A 202 -2.63 20.81 -14.96
C THR A 202 -1.44 20.55 -14.03
N SER A 203 -0.82 21.60 -13.47
CA SER A 203 0.39 21.46 -12.66
C SER A 203 0.37 22.34 -11.41
N VAL A 204 0.85 21.76 -10.31
CA VAL A 204 1.13 22.44 -9.04
C VAL A 204 2.50 22.00 -8.59
N THR A 205 3.46 22.91 -8.53
CA THR A 205 4.77 22.68 -7.92
C THR A 205 4.73 23.15 -6.47
N PHE A 206 4.84 22.21 -5.54
CA PHE A 206 4.90 22.54 -4.12
C PHE A 206 6.30 22.99 -3.70
N GLY A 207 6.35 24.03 -2.86
CA GLY A 207 7.61 24.66 -2.43
C GLY A 207 8.00 25.83 -3.34
N LYS A 208 8.68 26.84 -2.79
CA LYS A 208 9.01 28.07 -3.52
C LYS A 208 10.50 28.15 -3.87
N GLY A 209 10.79 28.29 -5.16
CA GLY A 209 12.15 28.48 -5.68
C GLY A 209 12.83 27.18 -6.13
N PRO A 210 13.92 27.27 -6.90
CA PRO A 210 14.56 26.12 -7.57
C PRO A 210 15.17 25.09 -6.61
N ASN A 211 15.38 25.47 -5.34
CA ASN A 211 16.03 24.63 -4.32
C ASN A 211 15.11 24.37 -3.10
N ALA A 212 13.80 24.52 -3.26
CA ALA A 212 12.86 24.23 -2.18
C ALA A 212 12.93 22.74 -1.81
N ALA A 213 12.92 22.45 -0.50
CA ALA A 213 12.72 21.09 -0.03
C ALA A 213 11.32 20.59 -0.43
N PRO A 214 11.15 19.29 -0.75
CA PRO A 214 9.83 18.72 -1.02
C PRO A 214 8.85 19.00 0.12
N VAL A 215 7.63 19.40 -0.23
CA VAL A 215 6.56 19.64 0.73
C VAL A 215 5.78 18.35 0.97
N ALA A 216 5.65 17.95 2.22
CA ALA A 216 4.82 16.82 2.58
C ALA A 216 3.33 17.20 2.53
N LEU A 217 2.52 16.37 1.86
CA LEU A 217 1.07 16.51 1.82
C LEU A 217 0.43 15.54 2.83
N HIS A 218 -0.12 16.09 3.92
CA HIS A 218 -0.68 15.31 5.02
C HIS A 218 -2.21 15.38 5.05
N ASN A 219 -2.82 14.50 5.85
CA ASN A 219 -4.28 14.41 6.01
C ASN A 219 -5.03 14.18 4.68
N VAL A 220 -4.42 13.43 3.78
CA VAL A 220 -5.04 12.99 2.52
C VAL A 220 -5.90 11.78 2.82
N ALA A 221 -7.20 11.87 2.54
CA ALA A 221 -8.13 10.75 2.67
C ALA A 221 -7.71 9.59 1.73
N ASP A 222 -8.16 8.37 2.04
CA ASP A 222 -7.90 7.21 1.17
C ASP A 222 -8.50 7.45 -0.22
N GLY A 223 -7.65 7.48 -1.24
CA GLY A 223 -8.08 7.66 -2.63
C GLY A 223 -8.69 6.39 -3.20
N THR A 224 -9.60 6.51 -4.16
CA THR A 224 -10.18 5.32 -4.81
C THR A 224 -9.12 4.57 -5.62
N ILE A 225 -8.86 3.30 -5.30
CA ILE A 225 -7.97 2.44 -6.10
C ILE A 225 -8.80 1.70 -7.16
N ALA A 226 -8.97 2.34 -8.31
CA ALA A 226 -9.69 1.77 -9.45
C ALA A 226 -9.09 2.24 -10.78
N LYS A 227 -9.34 1.50 -11.87
CA LYS A 227 -8.90 1.88 -13.21
C LYS A 227 -9.50 3.24 -13.59
N GLY A 228 -8.65 4.21 -13.91
CA GLY A 228 -9.05 5.57 -14.29
C GLY A 228 -9.31 6.52 -13.12
N SER A 229 -9.03 6.11 -11.87
CA SER A 229 -9.04 7.03 -10.73
C SER A 229 -7.95 8.09 -10.86
N HIS A 230 -8.27 9.30 -10.42
CA HIS A 230 -7.34 10.44 -10.30
C HIS A 230 -7.16 10.86 -8.84
N ASP A 231 -7.64 10.07 -7.89
CA ASP A 231 -7.48 10.32 -6.47
C ASP A 231 -6.02 10.10 -6.05
N VAL A 232 -5.54 10.91 -5.11
CA VAL A 232 -4.22 10.72 -4.51
C VAL A 232 -4.24 9.49 -3.60
N ILE A 233 -3.20 8.65 -3.69
CA ILE A 233 -3.01 7.51 -2.79
C ILE A 233 -2.15 7.93 -1.60
N ASN A 234 -2.56 7.58 -0.40
CA ASN A 234 -1.84 7.91 0.83
C ASN A 234 -0.98 6.73 1.36
N GLY A 235 -0.22 7.01 2.41
CA GLY A 235 0.68 6.02 3.03
C GLY A 235 -0.03 4.83 3.66
N ASN A 236 -1.27 4.98 4.16
CA ASN A 236 -2.04 3.88 4.74
C ASN A 236 -2.35 2.82 3.67
N GLN A 237 -2.81 3.26 2.50
CA GLN A 237 -3.17 2.38 1.39
C GLN A 237 -1.96 1.60 0.85
N ILE A 238 -0.82 2.28 0.65
CA ILE A 238 0.43 1.62 0.24
C ILE A 238 0.89 0.63 1.32
N ASN A 239 0.80 1.00 2.59
CA ASN A 239 1.17 0.14 3.71
C ASN A 239 0.30 -1.12 3.77
N THR A 240 -1.02 -1.02 3.60
CA THR A 240 -1.92 -2.18 3.52
C THR A 240 -1.55 -3.09 2.35
N LEU A 241 -1.38 -2.52 1.14
CA LEU A 241 -0.98 -3.29 -0.04
C LEU A 241 0.35 -4.02 0.20
N SER A 242 1.35 -3.33 0.75
CA SER A 242 2.66 -3.92 1.02
C SER A 242 2.60 -5.01 2.09
N GLN A 243 1.79 -4.85 3.14
CA GLN A 243 1.56 -5.91 4.13
C GLN A 243 0.93 -7.15 3.50
N ASP A 244 -0.02 -6.99 2.58
CA ASP A 244 -0.63 -8.13 1.88
C ASP A 244 0.38 -8.82 0.96
N VAL A 245 1.22 -8.07 0.25
CA VAL A 245 2.36 -8.64 -0.51
C VAL A 245 3.30 -9.42 0.40
N ALA A 246 3.63 -8.91 1.59
CA ALA A 246 4.47 -9.62 2.56
C ALA A 246 3.83 -10.96 3.00
N LYS A 247 2.51 -10.97 3.27
CA LYS A 247 1.78 -12.21 3.58
C LYS A 247 1.82 -13.21 2.42
N PHE A 248 1.68 -12.75 1.18
CA PHE A 248 1.71 -13.62 0.00
C PHE A 248 3.09 -14.24 -0.25
N LEU A 249 4.17 -13.50 0.02
CA LEU A 249 5.52 -14.05 0.00
C LEU A 249 5.73 -15.07 1.13
N GLY A 250 5.19 -14.81 2.31
CA GLY A 250 5.35 -15.71 3.46
C GLY A 250 6.81 -15.76 3.92
N GLY A 251 7.25 -16.88 4.51
CA GLY A 251 8.63 -17.04 4.98
C GLY A 251 9.10 -15.93 5.92
N ASP A 252 8.24 -15.48 6.85
CA ASP A 252 8.54 -14.36 7.75
C ASP A 252 8.82 -13.01 7.06
N THR A 253 8.40 -12.84 5.80
CA THR A 253 8.43 -11.53 5.11
C THR A 253 7.58 -10.54 5.89
N GLY A 254 8.10 -9.34 6.08
CA GLY A 254 7.44 -8.23 6.75
C GLY A 254 7.56 -6.94 5.95
N PHE A 255 6.78 -5.94 6.32
CA PHE A 255 6.89 -4.59 5.77
C PHE A 255 6.84 -3.59 6.92
N ASP A 256 7.95 -2.90 7.17
CA ASP A 256 8.07 -1.89 8.23
C ASP A 256 8.71 -0.62 7.67
N LYS A 257 8.15 0.54 8.03
CA LYS A 257 8.65 1.88 7.67
C LYS A 257 9.00 2.05 6.18
N GLY A 258 8.18 1.47 5.30
CA GLY A 258 8.38 1.59 3.85
C GLY A 258 9.34 0.58 3.24
N VAL A 259 9.84 -0.39 4.01
CA VAL A 259 10.86 -1.37 3.57
C VAL A 259 10.37 -2.79 3.84
N PHE A 260 10.52 -3.68 2.85
CA PHE A 260 10.30 -5.11 3.04
C PHE A 260 11.47 -5.75 3.77
N THR A 261 11.19 -6.56 4.79
CA THR A 261 12.13 -7.58 5.25
C THR A 261 11.91 -8.81 4.38
N GLY A 262 12.92 -9.22 3.61
CA GLY A 262 12.79 -10.33 2.67
C GLY A 262 12.41 -11.66 3.34
N PRO A 263 11.90 -12.63 2.58
CA PRO A 263 11.54 -13.94 3.11
C PRO A 263 12.76 -14.73 3.61
N SER A 264 12.50 -15.75 4.41
CA SER A 264 13.42 -16.77 4.87
C SER A 264 12.76 -18.13 4.71
N TYR A 265 13.00 -18.77 3.57
CA TYR A 265 12.49 -20.11 3.28
C TYR A 265 13.48 -21.15 3.80
N LYS A 266 13.10 -21.88 4.86
CA LYS A 266 13.87 -23.01 5.38
C LYS A 266 13.43 -24.29 4.68
N LEU A 267 14.29 -24.81 3.82
CA LEU A 267 14.07 -26.06 3.09
C LEU A 267 15.14 -27.07 3.50
N SER A 268 14.78 -28.36 3.47
CA SER A 268 15.77 -29.42 3.53
C SER A 268 16.57 -29.42 2.22
N GLU A 269 17.87 -29.64 2.29
CA GLU A 269 18.78 -29.85 1.17
C GLU A 269 19.27 -31.30 1.22
N VAL A 270 19.16 -32.01 0.09
CA VAL A 270 19.57 -33.41 -0.05
C VAL A 270 20.81 -33.43 -0.94
N SER A 271 21.96 -33.83 -0.41
CA SER A 271 23.19 -33.95 -1.18
C SER A 271 23.13 -35.14 -2.17
N LYS A 272 24.08 -35.21 -3.10
CA LYS A 272 24.22 -36.33 -4.05
C LYS A 272 24.40 -37.67 -3.36
N GLU A 273 25.03 -37.66 -2.19
CA GLU A 273 25.26 -38.84 -1.33
C GLU A 273 24.05 -39.17 -0.45
N GLY A 274 23.00 -38.33 -0.47
CA GLY A 274 21.77 -38.55 0.28
C GLY A 274 21.75 -37.98 1.69
N LYS A 275 22.73 -37.15 2.06
CA LYS A 275 22.72 -36.46 3.36
C LYS A 275 21.71 -35.32 3.33
N VAL A 276 20.91 -35.21 4.39
CA VAL A 276 19.90 -34.15 4.55
C VAL A 276 20.42 -33.09 5.52
N THR A 277 20.36 -31.81 5.13
CA THR A 277 20.70 -30.65 5.96
C THR A 277 19.69 -29.53 5.77
N ASP A 278 19.56 -28.61 6.73
CA ASP A 278 18.70 -27.44 6.56
C ASP A 278 19.43 -26.33 5.82
N LYS A 279 18.76 -25.68 4.86
CA LYS A 279 19.27 -24.52 4.14
C LYS A 279 18.20 -23.44 4.06
N SER A 280 18.62 -22.19 4.28
CA SER A 280 17.74 -21.02 4.22
C SER A 280 17.95 -20.25 2.94
N PHE A 281 16.86 -19.81 2.31
CA PHE A 281 16.86 -19.00 1.10
C PHE A 281 16.14 -17.67 1.36
N THR A 282 16.72 -16.58 0.88
CA THR A 282 16.22 -15.21 1.14
C THR A 282 15.27 -14.69 0.07
N ASP A 283 15.01 -15.49 -0.96
CA ASP A 283 14.13 -15.15 -2.07
C ASP A 283 13.51 -16.41 -2.68
N VAL A 284 12.42 -16.21 -3.43
CA VAL A 284 11.62 -17.29 -4.03
C VAL A 284 12.41 -18.04 -5.11
N GLY A 285 13.21 -17.32 -5.90
CA GLY A 285 13.99 -17.91 -6.99
C GLY A 285 15.04 -18.88 -6.47
N GLY A 286 15.81 -18.46 -5.46
CA GLY A 286 16.80 -19.28 -4.78
C GLY A 286 16.18 -20.53 -4.13
N ALA A 287 15.03 -20.37 -3.47
CA ALA A 287 14.31 -21.50 -2.87
C ALA A 287 13.89 -22.55 -3.91
N PHE A 288 13.38 -22.12 -5.08
CA PHE A 288 13.02 -23.04 -6.15
C PHE A 288 14.23 -23.69 -6.83
N VAL A 289 15.35 -22.98 -6.98
CA VAL A 289 16.60 -23.57 -7.46
C VAL A 289 17.09 -24.67 -6.50
N GLY A 290 17.02 -24.42 -5.19
CA GLY A 290 17.36 -25.43 -4.18
C GLY A 290 16.45 -26.66 -4.25
N LEU A 291 15.13 -26.48 -4.44
CA LEU A 291 14.20 -27.58 -4.60
C LEU A 291 14.45 -28.39 -5.89
N ASP A 292 14.75 -27.72 -7.00
CA ASP A 292 15.11 -28.38 -8.27
C ASP A 292 16.39 -29.22 -8.13
N GLU A 293 17.40 -28.71 -7.43
CA GLU A 293 18.62 -29.46 -7.13
C GLU A 293 18.33 -30.69 -6.26
N ASN A 294 17.47 -30.57 -5.24
CA ASN A 294 17.04 -31.72 -4.45
C ASN A 294 16.34 -32.78 -5.30
N ILE A 295 15.41 -32.39 -6.18
CA ILE A 295 14.69 -33.33 -7.05
C ILE A 295 15.68 -34.06 -7.97
N LYS A 296 16.66 -33.35 -8.53
CA LYS A 296 17.73 -33.96 -9.34
C LYS A 296 18.54 -34.97 -8.53
N ASN A 297 18.96 -34.61 -7.32
CA ASN A 297 19.74 -35.49 -6.45
C ASN A 297 18.94 -36.73 -6.04
N VAL A 298 17.67 -36.57 -5.66
CA VAL A 298 16.77 -37.69 -5.32
C VAL A 298 16.56 -38.60 -6.53
N ASN A 299 16.28 -38.06 -7.71
CA ASN A 299 16.09 -38.86 -8.92
C ASN A 299 17.36 -39.65 -9.30
N GLN A 300 18.54 -39.03 -9.17
CA GLN A 300 19.81 -39.70 -9.41
C GLN A 300 20.03 -40.86 -8.43
N ARG A 301 19.75 -40.65 -7.14
CA ARG A 301 19.84 -41.72 -6.13
C ARG A 301 18.84 -42.84 -6.37
N ILE A 302 17.61 -42.53 -6.77
CA ILE A 302 16.63 -43.56 -7.16
C ILE A 302 17.17 -44.41 -8.30
N LYS A 303 17.82 -43.80 -9.29
CA LYS A 303 18.44 -44.52 -10.41
C LYS A 303 19.59 -45.42 -9.93
N GLU A 304 20.47 -44.91 -9.08
CA GLU A 304 21.59 -45.68 -8.51
C GLU A 304 21.11 -46.87 -7.68
N VAL A 305 20.13 -46.65 -6.77
CA VAL A 305 19.52 -47.72 -5.99
C VAL A 305 18.84 -48.74 -6.90
N SER A 306 18.10 -48.30 -7.92
CA SER A 306 17.44 -49.20 -8.87
C SER A 306 18.46 -50.05 -9.65
N GLN A 307 19.60 -49.47 -10.04
CA GLN A 307 20.68 -50.18 -10.72
C GLN A 307 21.36 -51.18 -9.77
N GLY A 308 21.69 -50.77 -8.54
CA GLY A 308 22.30 -51.66 -7.55
C GLY A 308 21.40 -52.84 -7.17
N VAL A 309 20.11 -52.57 -6.90
CA VAL A 309 19.13 -53.64 -6.65
C VAL A 309 19.01 -54.57 -7.86
N ALA A 310 19.00 -54.05 -9.09
CA ALA A 310 18.93 -54.88 -10.29
C ALA A 310 20.18 -55.74 -10.50
N GLN A 311 21.37 -55.28 -10.08
CA GLN A 311 22.61 -56.06 -10.16
C GLN A 311 22.63 -57.23 -9.17
N ASP A 312 22.18 -57.01 -7.93
CA ASP A 312 22.26 -58.02 -6.87
C ASP A 312 21.00 -58.91 -6.75
N SER A 313 19.94 -58.60 -7.49
CA SER A 313 18.69 -59.38 -7.46
C SER A 313 18.65 -60.49 -8.50
N LEU A 314 18.01 -61.61 -8.15
CA LEU A 314 17.53 -62.62 -9.10
C LEU A 314 16.43 -62.01 -9.99
N SER A 315 16.82 -61.57 -11.18
CA SER A 315 15.93 -60.85 -12.10
C SER A 315 15.41 -61.75 -13.22
N TRP A 316 14.18 -61.48 -13.67
CA TRP A 316 13.60 -62.15 -14.83
C TRP A 316 14.36 -61.79 -16.11
N SER A 317 14.92 -62.80 -16.78
CA SER A 317 15.48 -62.69 -18.12
C SER A 317 14.35 -62.83 -19.15
N LYS A 318 14.06 -61.76 -19.88
CA LYS A 318 13.09 -61.80 -20.98
C LYS A 318 13.59 -62.65 -22.16
N ALA A 319 14.90 -62.73 -22.36
CA ALA A 319 15.49 -63.53 -23.44
C ALA A 319 15.35 -65.03 -23.15
N ASP A 320 15.56 -65.43 -21.90
CA ASP A 320 15.51 -66.84 -21.48
C ASP A 320 14.12 -67.27 -20.99
N ASN A 321 13.20 -66.31 -20.82
CA ASN A 321 11.86 -66.51 -20.27
C ASN A 321 11.89 -67.24 -18.91
N ALA A 322 12.83 -66.86 -18.04
CA ALA A 322 13.09 -67.45 -16.72
C ALA A 322 13.78 -66.45 -15.77
N PHE A 323 13.80 -66.75 -14.46
CA PHE A 323 14.69 -66.03 -13.53
C PHE A 323 16.15 -66.43 -13.80
N SER A 324 17.03 -65.43 -14.00
CA SER A 324 18.45 -65.68 -14.28
C SER A 324 19.26 -65.67 -12.99
N ALA A 325 19.89 -66.80 -12.69
CA ALA A 325 20.87 -66.93 -11.62
C ALA A 325 22.29 -66.51 -12.05
N GLN A 326 22.42 -65.69 -13.09
CA GLN A 326 23.71 -65.15 -13.50
C GLN A 326 24.02 -63.84 -12.75
N HIS A 327 25.20 -63.75 -12.14
CA HIS A 327 25.67 -62.55 -11.42
C HIS A 327 26.99 -62.04 -12.01
N GLY A 328 27.26 -60.74 -11.87
CA GLY A 328 28.38 -60.02 -12.50
C GLY A 328 27.92 -58.89 -13.44
N GLU A 329 28.88 -58.18 -14.05
CA GLU A 329 28.61 -57.04 -14.93
C GLU A 329 28.79 -57.39 -16.42
N GLY A 330 27.98 -56.79 -17.29
CA GLY A 330 28.14 -56.87 -18.75
C GLY A 330 28.09 -58.29 -19.32
N GLU A 331 28.96 -58.58 -20.29
CA GLU A 331 29.09 -59.90 -20.93
C GLU A 331 29.80 -60.93 -20.05
N GLU A 332 30.36 -60.54 -18.90
CA GLU A 332 31.08 -61.43 -17.98
C GLU A 332 30.17 -62.12 -16.95
N ARG A 333 28.84 -61.97 -17.08
CA ARG A 333 27.86 -62.62 -16.20
C ARG A 333 28.03 -64.13 -16.23
N LYS A 334 28.22 -64.75 -15.06
CA LYS A 334 28.41 -66.20 -14.90
C LYS A 334 27.28 -66.80 -14.10
N ALA A 335 26.93 -68.04 -14.40
CA ALA A 335 26.00 -68.81 -13.59
C ALA A 335 26.53 -68.93 -12.14
N SER A 336 25.69 -68.56 -11.18
CA SER A 336 26.03 -68.55 -9.76
C SER A 336 25.25 -69.60 -8.99
N LYS A 337 25.80 -70.03 -7.86
CA LYS A 337 25.11 -70.94 -6.94
C LYS A 337 23.93 -70.21 -6.29
N ILE A 338 22.79 -70.89 -6.19
CA ILE A 338 21.70 -70.50 -5.28
C ILE A 338 21.84 -71.41 -4.05
N THR A 339 22.13 -70.82 -2.89
CA THR A 339 22.34 -71.54 -1.63
C THR A 339 21.36 -71.04 -0.56
N HIS A 340 21.31 -71.70 0.61
CA HIS A 340 20.31 -71.48 1.66
C HIS A 340 18.86 -71.73 1.21
N ILE A 341 18.68 -72.63 0.23
CA ILE A 341 17.36 -73.15 -0.16
C ILE A 341 16.99 -74.28 0.81
N LEU A 342 15.76 -74.28 1.30
CA LEU A 342 15.22 -75.41 2.06
C LEU A 342 15.10 -76.66 1.17
N ALA A 343 15.17 -77.85 1.78
CA ALA A 343 14.96 -79.09 1.05
C ALA A 343 13.54 -79.13 0.46
N GLY A 344 13.45 -79.22 -0.87
CA GLY A 344 12.17 -79.22 -1.58
C GLY A 344 11.34 -80.48 -1.29
N ASN A 345 10.02 -80.38 -1.39
CA ASN A 345 9.17 -81.56 -1.26
C ASN A 345 9.37 -82.51 -2.45
N ILE A 346 9.69 -83.78 -2.19
CA ILE A 346 9.84 -84.82 -3.22
C ILE A 346 8.53 -85.57 -3.35
N ALA A 347 7.63 -85.04 -4.18
CA ALA A 347 6.32 -85.62 -4.48
C ALA A 347 5.92 -85.40 -5.94
N SER A 348 4.99 -86.21 -6.46
CA SER A 348 4.46 -86.04 -7.82
C SER A 348 3.83 -84.65 -7.97
N GLY A 349 4.23 -83.91 -9.01
CA GLY A 349 3.75 -82.55 -9.28
C GLY A 349 4.40 -81.43 -8.44
N SER A 350 5.40 -81.73 -7.61
CA SER A 350 6.15 -80.70 -6.87
C SER A 350 6.89 -79.74 -7.80
N THR A 351 6.87 -78.44 -7.47
CA THR A 351 7.61 -77.38 -8.15
C THR A 351 8.75 -76.82 -7.31
N ASP A 352 9.06 -77.48 -6.18
CA ASP A 352 10.13 -77.05 -5.28
C ASP A 352 11.50 -77.38 -5.89
N ALA A 353 12.47 -76.48 -5.69
CA ALA A 353 13.85 -76.76 -6.04
C ALA A 353 14.42 -77.86 -5.13
N VAL A 354 15.16 -78.82 -5.73
CA VAL A 354 15.90 -79.83 -4.96
C VAL A 354 17.28 -79.31 -4.57
N THR A 355 17.70 -79.64 -3.35
CA THR A 355 19.03 -79.27 -2.85
C THR A 355 20.05 -80.36 -3.15
N GLY A 356 21.34 -80.01 -3.15
CA GLY A 356 22.42 -80.98 -3.27
C GLY A 356 22.42 -82.06 -2.17
N GLY A 357 21.95 -81.72 -0.96
CA GLY A 357 21.81 -82.67 0.14
C GLY A 357 20.79 -83.76 -0.14
N GLN A 358 19.66 -83.44 -0.77
CA GLN A 358 18.64 -84.43 -1.14
C GLN A 358 19.15 -85.39 -2.22
N LEU A 359 19.85 -84.87 -3.23
CA LEU A 359 20.46 -85.71 -4.27
C LEU A 359 21.56 -86.60 -3.69
N TYR A 360 22.36 -86.08 -2.76
CA TYR A 360 23.37 -86.84 -2.04
C TYR A 360 22.75 -87.99 -1.25
N THR A 361 21.71 -87.74 -0.44
CA THR A 361 21.00 -88.79 0.32
C THR A 361 20.40 -89.87 -0.59
N MET A 362 19.79 -89.48 -1.70
CA MET A 362 19.24 -90.43 -2.67
C MET A 362 20.32 -91.37 -3.23
N ASN A 363 21.48 -90.81 -3.59
CA ASN A 363 22.57 -91.58 -4.18
C ASN A 363 23.33 -92.42 -3.16
N GLU A 364 23.45 -91.98 -1.90
CA GLU A 364 23.95 -92.83 -0.82
C GLU A 364 23.05 -94.06 -0.63
N GLN A 365 21.72 -93.86 -0.60
CA GLN A 365 20.77 -94.97 -0.52
C GLN A 365 20.87 -95.89 -1.73
N LEU A 366 21.03 -95.34 -2.94
CA LEU A 366 21.27 -96.13 -4.16
C LEU A 366 22.54 -96.98 -4.06
N GLY A 367 23.62 -96.42 -3.52
CA GLY A 367 24.87 -97.15 -3.25
C GLY A 367 24.64 -98.36 -2.33
N THR A 368 23.86 -98.20 -1.27
CA THR A 368 23.52 -99.31 -0.36
C THR A 368 22.73 -100.44 -1.04
N TYR A 369 21.85 -100.11 -1.99
CA TYR A 369 21.08 -101.12 -2.73
C TYR A 369 21.94 -101.90 -3.72
N PHE A 370 22.93 -101.26 -4.34
CA PHE A 370 23.89 -102.00 -5.16
C PHE A 370 24.88 -102.81 -4.33
N GLY A 371 25.35 -102.31 -3.19
CA GLY A 371 26.44 -102.93 -2.45
C GLY A 371 27.74 -102.92 -3.25
N GLY A 372 28.63 -103.89 -3.01
CA GLY A 372 29.89 -104.00 -3.78
C GLY A 372 30.82 -102.78 -3.69
N GLY A 373 30.65 -101.93 -2.67
CA GLY A 373 31.41 -100.68 -2.53
C GLY A 373 30.90 -99.48 -3.35
N ALA A 374 29.70 -99.56 -3.96
CA ALA A 374 29.10 -98.43 -4.66
C ALA A 374 28.74 -97.26 -3.72
N GLY A 375 29.01 -96.03 -4.15
CA GLY A 375 28.74 -94.81 -3.37
C GLY A 375 29.60 -93.63 -3.80
N TYR A 376 29.65 -92.56 -2.99
CA TYR A 376 30.53 -91.43 -3.24
C TYR A 376 31.91 -91.62 -2.60
N ASN A 377 32.98 -91.24 -3.33
CA ASN A 377 34.32 -91.12 -2.76
C ASN A 377 34.47 -89.81 -1.96
N LYS A 378 35.64 -89.61 -1.33
CA LYS A 378 35.92 -88.43 -0.50
C LYS A 378 35.93 -87.12 -1.28
N GLU A 379 36.11 -87.20 -2.60
CA GLU A 379 36.12 -86.09 -3.55
C GLU A 379 34.72 -85.79 -4.14
N GLY A 380 33.69 -86.57 -3.76
CA GLY A 380 32.31 -86.41 -4.23
C GLY A 380 32.02 -87.04 -5.61
N GLY A 381 32.95 -87.85 -6.14
CA GLY A 381 32.76 -88.63 -7.36
C GLY A 381 32.05 -89.95 -7.08
N TRP A 382 31.14 -90.37 -7.97
CA TRP A 382 30.46 -91.65 -7.88
C TRP A 382 31.41 -92.81 -8.19
N VAL A 383 31.34 -93.87 -7.37
CA VAL A 383 32.07 -95.13 -7.51
C VAL A 383 31.06 -96.24 -7.84
N ALA A 384 31.31 -96.97 -8.92
CA ALA A 384 30.48 -98.10 -9.34
C ALA A 384 30.60 -99.31 -8.39
N PRO A 385 29.57 -100.18 -8.29
CA PRO A 385 29.69 -101.41 -7.53
C PRO A 385 30.72 -102.36 -8.16
N ASN A 386 31.39 -103.14 -7.32
CA ASN A 386 32.21 -104.27 -7.71
C ASN A 386 31.68 -105.53 -7.02
N PHE A 387 31.07 -106.40 -7.82
CA PHE A 387 30.52 -107.68 -7.38
C PHE A 387 31.54 -108.79 -7.54
N LYS A 388 31.97 -109.35 -6.41
CA LYS A 388 32.84 -110.54 -6.38
C LYS A 388 31.98 -111.79 -6.28
N VAL A 389 32.05 -112.65 -7.30
CA VAL A 389 31.26 -113.87 -7.40
C VAL A 389 32.20 -115.04 -7.68
N ASN A 390 32.07 -116.10 -6.89
CA ASN A 390 32.74 -117.36 -7.18
C ASN A 390 32.01 -118.08 -8.31
N THR A 391 32.74 -118.36 -9.38
CA THR A 391 32.23 -119.00 -10.58
C THR A 391 32.85 -120.37 -10.78
N VAL A 392 32.10 -121.31 -11.34
CA VAL A 392 32.57 -122.67 -11.62
C VAL A 392 33.03 -122.76 -13.08
N SER A 393 34.19 -123.37 -13.31
CA SER A 393 34.72 -123.59 -14.67
C SER A 393 33.81 -124.51 -15.50
N LYS A 394 33.92 -124.43 -16.82
CA LYS A 394 33.05 -125.17 -17.76
C LYS A 394 33.11 -126.70 -17.60
N ASP A 395 34.24 -127.21 -17.11
CA ASP A 395 34.51 -128.63 -16.88
C ASP A 395 34.25 -129.06 -15.42
N GLY A 396 33.78 -128.15 -14.55
CA GLY A 396 33.51 -128.43 -13.13
C GLY A 396 34.75 -128.54 -12.25
N SER A 397 35.96 -128.39 -12.81
CA SER A 397 37.21 -128.69 -12.09
C SER A 397 37.69 -127.60 -11.13
N GLN A 398 37.26 -126.34 -11.31
CA GLN A 398 37.75 -125.19 -10.56
C GLN A 398 36.62 -124.21 -10.17
N VAL A 399 36.85 -123.52 -9.05
CA VAL A 399 36.02 -122.41 -8.57
C VAL A 399 36.91 -121.17 -8.44
N GLU A 400 36.59 -120.10 -9.16
CA GLU A 400 37.37 -118.85 -9.19
C GLU A 400 36.50 -117.62 -8.87
N GLU A 401 37.04 -116.69 -8.08
CA GLU A 401 36.40 -115.40 -7.81
C GLU A 401 36.59 -114.46 -9.01
N GLN A 402 35.49 -114.07 -9.65
CA GLN A 402 35.47 -113.06 -10.70
C GLN A 402 34.81 -111.78 -10.20
N SER A 403 35.29 -110.64 -10.69
CA SER A 403 34.76 -109.31 -10.37
C SER A 403 33.92 -108.78 -11.52
N TYR A 404 32.76 -108.20 -11.21
CA TYR A 404 31.84 -107.63 -12.18
C TYR A 404 31.39 -106.23 -11.75
N ASP A 405 31.38 -105.28 -12.68
CA ASP A 405 31.09 -103.87 -12.38
C ASP A 405 29.59 -103.52 -12.43
N ASN A 406 28.73 -104.50 -12.72
CA ASN A 406 27.27 -104.33 -12.70
C ASN A 406 26.56 -105.65 -12.38
N VAL A 407 25.30 -105.48 -11.96
CA VAL A 407 24.42 -106.56 -11.52
C VAL A 407 24.16 -107.60 -12.62
N ALA A 408 23.95 -107.16 -13.87
CA ALA A 408 23.62 -108.06 -14.96
C ALA A 408 24.75 -109.03 -15.26
N GLN A 409 25.99 -108.53 -15.36
CA GLN A 409 27.18 -109.37 -15.58
C GLN A 409 27.44 -110.30 -14.40
N ALA A 410 27.25 -109.84 -13.16
CA ALA A 410 27.40 -110.71 -11.99
C ALA A 410 26.41 -111.88 -12.01
N PHE A 411 25.13 -111.63 -12.33
CA PHE A 411 24.13 -112.68 -12.45
C PHE A 411 24.36 -113.59 -13.66
N GLU A 412 24.87 -113.07 -14.77
CA GLU A 412 25.30 -113.88 -15.91
C GLU A 412 26.42 -114.86 -15.49
N GLY A 413 27.41 -114.40 -14.73
CA GLY A 413 28.45 -115.24 -14.14
C GLY A 413 27.90 -116.36 -13.24
N VAL A 414 26.92 -116.04 -12.36
CA VAL A 414 26.20 -117.05 -11.55
C VAL A 414 25.43 -118.03 -12.43
N GLY A 415 24.70 -117.54 -13.43
CA GLY A 415 23.90 -118.37 -14.34
C GLY A 415 24.75 -119.35 -15.15
N ASN A 416 25.90 -118.90 -15.63
CA ASN A 416 26.91 -119.75 -16.27
C ASN A 416 27.42 -120.82 -15.30
N SER A 417 27.67 -120.47 -14.04
CA SER A 417 28.11 -121.43 -13.02
C SER A 417 27.06 -122.50 -12.71
N PHE A 418 25.77 -122.13 -12.62
CA PHE A 418 24.69 -123.12 -12.50
C PHE A 418 24.57 -124.02 -13.72
N THR A 419 24.79 -123.49 -14.92
CA THR A 419 24.83 -124.30 -16.16
C THR A 419 25.97 -125.31 -16.09
N ASN A 420 27.15 -124.88 -15.65
CA ASN A 420 28.32 -125.75 -15.52
C ASN A 420 28.09 -126.86 -14.47
N ILE A 421 27.56 -126.52 -13.29
CA ILE A 421 27.19 -127.52 -12.25
C ILE A 421 26.11 -128.48 -12.78
N HIS A 422 25.10 -127.98 -13.48
CA HIS A 422 24.05 -128.83 -14.06
C HIS A 422 24.63 -129.86 -15.03
N ASN A 423 25.59 -129.45 -15.87
CA ASN A 423 26.29 -130.35 -16.77
C ASN A 423 27.13 -131.38 -16.00
N GLU A 424 27.87 -130.96 -14.96
CA GLU A 424 28.67 -131.86 -14.12
C GLU A 424 27.80 -132.92 -13.43
N VAL A 425 26.68 -132.52 -12.83
CA VAL A 425 25.70 -133.45 -12.22
C VAL A 425 25.10 -134.38 -13.27
N THR A 426 24.75 -133.88 -14.45
CA THR A 426 24.22 -134.70 -15.56
C THR A 426 25.24 -135.75 -16.00
N ASN A 427 26.51 -135.36 -16.12
CA ASN A 427 27.60 -136.28 -16.44
C ASN A 427 27.78 -137.32 -15.34
N ALA A 428 27.80 -136.92 -14.07
CA ALA A 428 27.91 -137.85 -12.93
C ALA A 428 26.75 -138.86 -12.89
N VAL A 429 25.51 -138.42 -13.13
CA VAL A 429 24.33 -139.29 -13.22
C VAL A 429 24.45 -140.25 -14.41
N THR A 430 24.96 -139.77 -15.55
CA THR A 430 25.20 -140.61 -16.74
C THR A 430 26.24 -141.68 -16.45
N ASP A 431 27.35 -141.33 -15.81
CA ASP A 431 28.42 -142.28 -15.43
C ASP A 431 27.94 -143.31 -14.40
N ILE A 432 27.14 -142.89 -13.42
CA ILE A 432 26.49 -143.80 -12.46
C ILE A 432 25.55 -144.76 -13.20
N ASN A 433 24.69 -144.26 -14.09
CA ASN A 433 23.77 -145.10 -14.86
C ASN A 433 24.54 -146.10 -15.75
N ASN A 434 25.64 -145.68 -16.37
CA ASN A 434 26.51 -146.57 -17.14
C ASN A 434 27.13 -147.65 -16.25
N HIS A 435 27.62 -147.30 -15.04
CA HIS A 435 28.11 -148.28 -14.07
C HIS A 435 27.03 -149.26 -13.62
N ILE A 436 25.82 -148.79 -13.32
CA ILE A 436 24.68 -149.65 -12.96
C ILE A 436 24.35 -150.60 -14.12
N ASN A 437 24.27 -150.09 -15.35
CA ASN A 437 24.02 -150.90 -16.52
C ASN A 437 25.11 -151.95 -16.74
N ASN A 438 26.38 -151.63 -16.48
CA ASN A 438 27.47 -152.59 -16.50
C ASN A 438 27.32 -153.67 -15.40
N ILE A 439 26.95 -153.29 -14.17
CA ILE A 439 26.68 -154.25 -13.09
C ILE A 439 25.52 -155.18 -13.44
N VAL A 440 24.43 -154.62 -13.99
CA VAL A 440 23.26 -155.41 -14.42
C VAL A 440 23.65 -156.33 -15.59
N SER A 441 24.39 -155.84 -16.59
CA SER A 441 24.80 -156.65 -17.75
C SER A 441 25.74 -157.78 -17.36
N ASP A 442 26.65 -157.55 -16.41
CA ASP A 442 27.59 -158.55 -15.89
C ASP A 442 27.00 -159.47 -14.81
N SER A 443 25.74 -159.28 -14.40
CA SER A 443 25.11 -160.18 -13.42
C SER A 443 25.06 -161.62 -13.94
N LEU A 444 25.71 -162.53 -13.20
CA LEU A 444 25.78 -163.95 -13.51
C LEU A 444 24.46 -164.69 -13.21
N VAL A 445 23.53 -164.07 -12.49
CA VAL A 445 22.21 -164.62 -12.17
C VAL A 445 21.17 -163.60 -12.61
N LYS A 446 20.40 -163.95 -13.65
CA LYS A 446 19.30 -163.12 -14.16
C LYS A 446 18.06 -163.96 -14.33
N GLN A 447 16.92 -163.45 -13.86
CA GLN A 447 15.64 -163.98 -14.26
C GLN A 447 15.29 -163.43 -15.64
N ASP A 448 14.95 -164.31 -16.57
CA ASP A 448 14.43 -163.91 -17.86
C ASP A 448 13.04 -163.31 -17.68
N ASP A 449 12.86 -162.04 -18.03
CA ASP A 449 11.63 -161.31 -17.72
C ASP A 449 10.38 -161.87 -18.42
N THR A 450 10.54 -162.64 -19.51
CA THR A 450 9.43 -163.24 -20.27
C THR A 450 9.10 -164.63 -19.78
N THR A 451 10.11 -165.50 -19.68
CA THR A 451 9.92 -166.91 -19.28
C THR A 451 9.88 -167.11 -17.77
N LYS A 452 10.26 -166.08 -17.00
CA LYS A 452 10.46 -166.10 -15.54
C LYS A 452 11.46 -167.16 -15.07
N VAL A 453 12.24 -167.77 -15.97
CA VAL A 453 13.30 -168.73 -15.64
C VAL A 453 14.53 -167.98 -15.16
N ILE A 454 15.08 -168.37 -14.01
CA ILE A 454 16.37 -167.87 -13.53
C ILE A 454 17.48 -168.59 -14.29
N LYS A 455 18.22 -167.83 -15.10
CA LYS A 455 19.39 -168.28 -15.85
C LYS A 455 20.64 -167.92 -15.05
N ILE A 456 21.49 -168.90 -14.83
CA ILE A 456 22.80 -168.72 -14.19
C ILE A 456 23.88 -168.92 -15.26
N GLY A 457 24.74 -167.93 -15.44
CA GLY A 457 25.89 -167.98 -16.37
C GLY A 457 25.56 -168.03 -17.87
N ALA A 458 24.28 -167.99 -18.27
CA ALA A 458 23.87 -168.25 -19.66
C ALA A 458 24.44 -167.27 -20.70
N GLU A 459 24.69 -166.01 -20.33
CA GLU A 459 25.24 -164.96 -21.23
C GLU A 459 26.78 -164.92 -21.20
N LYS A 460 27.43 -165.83 -20.49
CA LYS A 460 28.90 -165.90 -20.36
C LYS A 460 29.40 -167.25 -20.89
N GLY A 461 30.50 -167.25 -21.64
CA GLY A 461 31.03 -168.44 -22.34
C GLY A 461 31.65 -169.53 -21.46
N GLY A 462 31.35 -169.58 -20.16
CA GLY A 462 31.84 -170.62 -19.25
C GLY A 462 31.10 -171.94 -19.45
N THR A 463 31.83 -173.06 -19.49
CA THR A 463 31.25 -174.39 -19.77
C THR A 463 30.82 -175.16 -18.51
N SER A 464 31.15 -174.66 -17.31
CA SER A 464 30.81 -175.30 -16.04
C SER A 464 30.34 -174.29 -15.00
N ILE A 465 29.25 -174.59 -14.32
CA ILE A 465 28.84 -173.89 -13.09
C ILE A 465 29.23 -174.78 -11.92
N ASN A 466 30.26 -174.37 -11.17
CA ASN A 466 30.69 -175.10 -9.97
C ASN A 466 29.98 -174.52 -8.74
N ILE A 467 29.09 -175.31 -8.15
CA ILE A 467 28.36 -174.99 -6.92
C ILE A 467 28.92 -175.71 -5.69
N ALA A 468 30.07 -176.38 -5.82
CA ALA A 468 30.72 -177.01 -4.68
C ALA A 468 31.04 -175.97 -3.61
N ASN A 469 31.08 -176.41 -2.34
CA ASN A 469 31.59 -175.51 -1.30
C ASN A 469 33.09 -175.26 -1.49
N SER A 470 33.67 -174.40 -0.67
CA SER A 470 35.10 -174.07 -0.71
C SER A 470 36.03 -175.29 -0.46
N GLY A 471 35.50 -176.48 -0.16
CA GLY A 471 36.23 -177.74 -0.04
C GLY A 471 35.83 -178.79 -1.09
N ASP A 472 35.33 -178.35 -2.25
CA ASP A 472 34.89 -179.18 -3.39
C ASP A 472 33.80 -180.23 -3.07
N ALA A 473 33.13 -180.12 -1.92
CA ALA A 473 32.03 -181.01 -1.57
C ALA A 473 30.75 -180.61 -2.31
N ALA A 474 30.05 -181.61 -2.85
CA ALA A 474 28.77 -181.44 -3.51
C ALA A 474 27.75 -180.77 -2.57
N ARG A 475 27.15 -179.67 -3.03
CA ARG A 475 26.04 -179.01 -2.33
C ARG A 475 24.71 -179.51 -2.86
N THR A 476 23.72 -179.65 -1.98
CA THR A 476 22.33 -179.87 -2.39
C THR A 476 21.77 -178.55 -2.93
N LEU A 477 21.34 -178.55 -4.20
CA LEU A 477 20.45 -177.52 -4.71
C LEU A 477 19.03 -177.91 -4.28
N SER A 478 18.48 -177.22 -3.28
CA SER A 478 17.10 -177.43 -2.82
C SER A 478 16.30 -176.16 -3.05
N GLY A 479 15.20 -176.28 -3.80
CA GLY A 479 14.29 -175.21 -4.16
C GLY A 479 13.06 -175.77 -4.83
#